data_AF-A0A353D8W8-F1
#
_entry.id   AF-A0A353D8W8-F1
#
_cell.length_a   1.000
_cell.length_b   1.000
_cell.length_c   1.000
_cell.angle_alpha   90.00
_cell.angle_beta   90.00
_cell.angle_gamma   90.00
#
_symmetry.space_group_name_H-M   'P 1'
#
loop_
_entity.id
_entity.type
_entity.pdbx_description
1 polymer ?
#
loop_
_entity_poly.entity_id
_entity_poly.type
_entity_poly.pdbx_seq_one_letter_code
_entity_poly.pdbx_strand_id
1 'polypeptide(L)'
;MLRRNIWDHADYQCPIVGTCLTCNDLREVAERVGLDLSAGSGDFDVHTLFVGLCKRPDRPARAVQKLLDRKHRRVLRLFLKARDDEAVWALWREHADRGEIPGALWGVMCNPTVSENMLRRIYGEVHMLSHLLGAAQGADLRRLRALEEESAALAAALAERKTLRRQSIAAWQERHFNLER
;
A
#
# COMPACT_ATOMS: atom_id res chain seq x y z
N MET A 1 -10.12 14.54 -27.02
CA MET A 1 -9.59 13.16 -26.93
C MET A 1 -10.29 12.43 -25.78
N LEU A 2 -10.71 11.19 -26.00
CA LEU A 2 -11.36 10.36 -24.98
C LEU A 2 -10.29 9.76 -24.06
N ARG A 3 -10.53 9.77 -22.74
CA ARG A 3 -9.63 9.13 -21.75
C ARG A 3 -9.44 7.64 -22.07
N ARG A 4 -8.28 7.09 -21.73
CA ARG A 4 -8.04 5.65 -21.76
C ARG A 4 -8.68 4.96 -20.55
N ASN A 5 -9.03 3.69 -20.72
CA ASN A 5 -9.60 2.83 -19.69
C ASN A 5 -8.61 1.72 -19.33
N ILE A 6 -8.87 1.01 -18.24
CA ILE A 6 -7.99 -0.06 -17.76
C ILE A 6 -7.72 -1.15 -18.82
N TRP A 7 -8.73 -1.53 -19.61
CA TRP A 7 -8.58 -2.54 -20.66
C TRP A 7 -7.79 -2.06 -21.88
N ASP A 8 -7.45 -0.77 -21.96
CA ASP A 8 -6.58 -0.23 -23.01
C ASP A 8 -5.08 -0.46 -22.69
N HIS A 9 -4.77 -1.10 -21.55
CA HIS A 9 -3.40 -1.27 -21.02
C HIS A 9 -3.05 -2.75 -20.77
N ALA A 10 -3.19 -3.61 -21.77
CA ALA A 10 -3.03 -5.06 -21.61
C ALA A 10 -1.68 -5.48 -20.98
N ASP A 11 -0.60 -4.76 -21.27
CA ASP A 11 0.76 -5.07 -20.76
C ASP A 11 1.05 -4.49 -19.38
N TYR A 12 0.18 -3.63 -18.85
CA TYR A 12 0.38 -2.93 -17.59
C TYR A 12 -0.67 -3.32 -16.53
N GLN A 13 -1.38 -4.43 -16.70
CA GLN A 13 -2.40 -4.84 -15.75
C GLN A 13 -1.83 -5.17 -14.37
N CYS A 14 -0.73 -5.92 -14.32
CA CYS A 14 -0.05 -6.27 -13.06
C CYS A 14 0.32 -5.04 -12.21
N PRO A 15 1.05 -4.03 -12.73
CA PRO A 15 1.38 -2.84 -11.94
C PRO A 15 0.13 -2.00 -11.62
N ILE A 16 -0.84 -1.84 -12.54
CA ILE A 16 -2.06 -1.08 -12.23
C ILE A 16 -2.82 -1.75 -11.07
N VAL A 17 -3.08 -3.06 -11.18
CA VAL A 17 -3.83 -3.80 -10.17
C VAL A 17 -3.06 -3.88 -8.86
N GLY A 18 -1.76 -4.21 -8.91
CA GLY A 18 -0.93 -4.43 -7.72
C GLY A 18 -0.52 -3.16 -6.98
N THR A 19 -0.39 -2.02 -7.68
CA THR A 19 -0.02 -0.75 -7.04
C THR A 19 -1.25 0.05 -6.62
N CYS A 20 -2.33 0.04 -7.40
CA CYS A 20 -3.49 0.91 -7.14
C CYS A 20 -4.55 0.27 -6.23
N LEU A 21 -4.59 -1.05 -6.15
CA LEU A 21 -5.61 -1.79 -5.43
C LEU A 21 -4.98 -2.79 -4.45
N THR A 22 -5.66 -2.99 -3.33
CA THR A 22 -5.35 -4.04 -2.38
C THR A 22 -6.02 -5.35 -2.77
N CYS A 23 -5.56 -6.50 -2.27
CA CYS A 23 -6.26 -7.76 -2.48
C CYS A 23 -7.68 -7.75 -1.90
N ASN A 24 -7.92 -7.00 -0.82
CA ASN A 24 -9.27 -6.79 -0.28
C ASN A 24 -10.17 -6.01 -1.25
N ASP A 25 -9.66 -4.93 -1.86
CA ASP A 25 -10.38 -4.18 -2.91
C ASP A 25 -10.84 -5.12 -4.05
N LEU A 26 -9.98 -6.07 -4.44
CA LEU A 26 -10.28 -7.04 -5.49
C LEU A 26 -11.34 -8.06 -5.07
N ARG A 27 -11.27 -8.56 -3.83
CA ARG A 27 -12.31 -9.46 -3.27
C ARG A 27 -13.67 -8.80 -3.19
N GLU A 28 -13.74 -7.53 -2.76
CA GLU A 28 -14.98 -6.73 -2.77
C GLU A 28 -15.51 -6.49 -4.20
N VAL A 29 -14.62 -6.34 -5.18
CA VAL A 29 -15.05 -6.29 -6.58
C VAL A 29 -15.64 -7.64 -6.98
N ALA A 30 -14.97 -8.75 -6.69
CA ALA A 30 -15.41 -10.10 -7.05
C ALA A 30 -16.82 -10.39 -6.51
N GLU A 31 -17.05 -10.17 -5.22
CA GLU A 31 -18.35 -10.33 -4.58
C GLU A 31 -19.45 -9.51 -5.29
N ARG A 32 -19.19 -8.22 -5.51
CA ARG A 32 -20.13 -7.30 -6.16
C ARG A 32 -20.45 -7.65 -7.62
N VAL A 33 -19.53 -8.29 -8.34
CA VAL A 33 -19.79 -8.73 -9.72
C VAL A 33 -20.25 -10.18 -9.81
N GLY A 34 -20.36 -10.90 -8.69
CA GLY A 34 -20.77 -12.30 -8.64
C GLY A 34 -19.70 -13.26 -9.17
N LEU A 35 -18.41 -12.93 -9.02
CA LEU A 35 -17.31 -13.85 -9.29
C LEU A 35 -17.10 -14.74 -8.07
N ASP A 36 -17.23 -16.04 -8.28
CA ASP A 36 -16.93 -17.04 -7.25
C ASP A 36 -15.41 -17.18 -7.12
N LEU A 37 -14.88 -16.73 -5.99
CA LEU A 37 -13.49 -16.99 -5.60
C LEU A 37 -13.49 -18.26 -4.77
N SER A 38 -12.70 -19.26 -5.17
CA SER A 38 -12.62 -20.52 -4.42
C SER A 38 -12.27 -20.25 -2.96
N ALA A 39 -12.89 -21.01 -2.06
CA ALA A 39 -12.63 -20.91 -0.63
C ALA A 39 -11.12 -21.09 -0.37
N GLY A 40 -10.49 -20.09 0.25
CA GLY A 40 -9.04 -20.08 0.50
C GLY A 40 -8.17 -19.57 -0.64
N SER A 41 -8.73 -18.98 -1.70
CA SER A 41 -7.95 -18.31 -2.76
C SER A 41 -6.93 -17.35 -2.17
N GLY A 42 -5.64 -17.58 -2.44
CA GLY A 42 -4.56 -16.73 -1.97
C GLY A 42 -4.55 -15.36 -2.65
N ASP A 43 -3.79 -14.42 -2.08
CA ASP A 43 -3.69 -13.07 -2.64
C ASP A 43 -3.07 -13.05 -4.05
N PHE A 44 -2.13 -13.96 -4.32
CA PHE A 44 -1.56 -14.15 -5.66
C PHE A 44 -2.62 -14.61 -6.67
N ASP A 45 -3.48 -15.55 -6.30
CA ASP A 45 -4.53 -16.07 -7.19
C ASP A 45 -5.57 -14.99 -7.52
N VAL A 46 -5.99 -14.23 -6.50
CA VAL A 46 -6.90 -13.09 -6.70
C VAL A 46 -6.26 -12.03 -7.58
N HIS A 47 -5.00 -11.68 -7.33
CA HIS A 47 -4.27 -10.70 -8.13
C HIS A 47 -4.20 -11.12 -9.61
N THR A 48 -3.71 -12.34 -9.88
CA THR A 48 -3.52 -12.85 -11.25
C THR A 48 -4.83 -13.00 -12.01
N LEU A 49 -5.91 -13.41 -11.32
CA LEU A 49 -7.26 -13.42 -11.89
C LEU A 49 -7.66 -12.03 -12.38
N PHE A 50 -7.54 -10.99 -11.54
CA PHE A 50 -7.90 -9.64 -11.94
C PHE A 50 -6.97 -9.04 -13.00
N VAL A 51 -5.69 -9.40 -13.00
CA VAL A 51 -4.75 -9.06 -14.09
C VAL A 51 -5.23 -9.60 -15.44
N GLY A 52 -5.80 -10.81 -15.48
CA GLY A 52 -6.41 -11.38 -16.68
C GLY A 52 -7.73 -10.70 -17.05
N LEU A 53 -8.64 -10.57 -16.08
CA LEU A 53 -9.99 -10.03 -16.30
C LEU A 53 -9.97 -8.57 -16.76
N CYS A 54 -9.00 -7.77 -16.31
CA CYS A 54 -8.93 -6.35 -16.65
C CYS A 54 -8.44 -6.08 -18.08
N LYS A 55 -7.96 -7.09 -18.82
CA LYS A 55 -7.56 -6.96 -20.24
C LYS A 55 -8.73 -6.82 -21.20
N ARG A 56 -9.97 -7.03 -20.75
CA ARG A 56 -11.17 -7.03 -21.58
C ARG A 56 -12.24 -6.12 -20.99
N PRO A 57 -13.06 -5.43 -21.79
CA PRO A 57 -14.05 -4.47 -21.31
C PRO A 57 -15.33 -5.16 -20.76
N ASP A 58 -15.15 -6.21 -19.96
CA ASP A 58 -16.21 -7.03 -19.37
C ASP A 58 -16.62 -6.48 -17.99
N ARG A 59 -17.65 -7.08 -17.37
CA ARG A 59 -18.22 -6.63 -16.09
C ARG A 59 -17.17 -6.44 -14.98
N PRO A 60 -16.21 -7.37 -14.76
CA PRO A 60 -15.18 -7.19 -13.73
C PRO A 60 -14.28 -5.99 -14.00
N ALA A 61 -13.76 -5.85 -15.23
CA ALA A 61 -12.88 -4.73 -15.60
C ALA A 61 -13.58 -3.36 -15.45
N ARG A 62 -14.86 -3.28 -15.79
CA ARG A 62 -15.68 -2.06 -15.59
C ARG A 62 -15.88 -1.73 -14.11
N ALA A 63 -16.03 -2.74 -13.26
CA ALA A 63 -16.11 -2.54 -11.82
C ALA A 63 -14.78 -2.05 -11.23
N VAL A 64 -13.66 -2.61 -11.70
CA VAL A 64 -12.30 -2.16 -11.36
C VAL A 64 -12.04 -0.73 -11.84
N GLN A 65 -12.36 -0.41 -13.10
CA GLN A 65 -12.29 0.96 -13.64
C GLN A 65 -13.03 1.95 -12.74
N LYS A 66 -14.28 1.63 -12.37
CA LYS A 66 -15.10 2.49 -11.50
C LYS A 66 -14.48 2.65 -10.11
N LEU A 67 -13.87 1.60 -9.57
CA LEU A 67 -13.18 1.63 -8.29
C LEU A 67 -11.95 2.54 -8.34
N LEU A 68 -11.08 2.37 -9.34
CA LEU A 68 -9.89 3.20 -9.55
C LEU A 68 -10.26 4.68 -9.74
N ASP A 69 -11.23 4.96 -10.62
CA ASP A 69 -11.74 6.32 -10.86
C ASP A 69 -12.27 6.98 -9.59
N ARG A 70 -12.93 6.20 -8.72
CA ARG A 70 -13.44 6.68 -7.43
C ARG A 70 -12.31 6.93 -6.44
N LYS A 71 -11.41 5.95 -6.26
CA LYS A 71 -10.32 5.98 -5.26
C LYS A 71 -9.32 7.10 -5.55
N HIS A 72 -9.06 7.37 -6.83
CA HIS A 72 -8.04 8.33 -7.26
C HIS A 72 -8.63 9.58 -7.95
N ARG A 73 -9.93 9.86 -7.77
CA ARG A 73 -10.67 10.92 -8.47
C ARG A 73 -9.98 12.29 -8.51
N ARG A 74 -9.36 12.70 -7.40
CA ARG A 74 -8.69 14.02 -7.31
C ARG A 74 -7.45 14.07 -8.21
N VAL A 75 -6.57 13.08 -8.09
CA VAL A 75 -5.33 12.98 -8.87
C VAL A 75 -5.64 12.73 -10.34
N LEU A 76 -6.59 11.83 -10.64
CA LEU A 76 -7.05 11.57 -12.01
C LEU A 76 -7.49 12.86 -12.73
N ARG A 77 -8.29 13.71 -12.08
CA ARG A 77 -8.72 15.00 -12.67
C ARG A 77 -7.56 15.95 -12.95
N LEU A 78 -6.48 15.87 -12.19
CA LEU A 78 -5.29 16.69 -12.41
C LEU A 78 -4.53 16.20 -13.65
N PHE A 79 -4.25 14.90 -13.73
CA PHE A 79 -3.54 14.31 -14.87
C PHE A 79 -4.32 14.45 -16.19
N LEU A 80 -5.65 14.37 -16.18
CA LEU A 80 -6.46 14.60 -17.39
C LEU A 80 -6.38 16.04 -17.93
N LYS A 81 -5.83 17.00 -17.17
CA LYS A 81 -5.58 18.38 -17.63
C LYS A 81 -4.22 18.55 -18.31
N ALA A 82 -3.26 17.65 -18.08
CA ALA A 82 -2.00 17.66 -18.81
C ALA A 82 -2.26 17.37 -20.31
N ARG A 83 -1.47 18.00 -21.19
CA ARG A 83 -1.69 18.00 -22.65
C ARG A 83 -0.56 17.39 -23.45
N ASP A 84 0.54 17.07 -22.79
CA ASP A 84 1.75 16.52 -23.37
C ASP A 84 2.49 15.67 -22.32
N ASP A 85 3.52 14.98 -22.77
CA ASP A 85 4.38 14.14 -21.95
C ASP A 85 5.14 14.95 -20.89
N GLU A 86 5.53 16.19 -21.18
CA GLU A 86 6.28 17.03 -20.24
C GLU A 86 5.44 17.42 -19.02
N ALA A 87 4.20 17.85 -19.25
CA ALA A 87 3.26 18.17 -18.18
C ALA A 87 2.88 16.92 -17.36
N VAL A 88 2.72 15.76 -18.01
CA VAL A 88 2.47 14.49 -17.30
C VAL A 88 3.68 14.12 -16.45
N TRP A 89 4.88 14.26 -16.99
CA TRP A 89 6.11 13.94 -16.28
C TRP A 89 6.33 14.84 -15.05
N ALA A 90 6.07 16.14 -15.18
CA ALA A 90 6.13 17.08 -14.07
C ALA A 90 5.17 16.69 -12.93
N LEU A 91 3.91 16.38 -13.27
CA LEU A 91 2.92 15.90 -12.28
C LEU A 91 3.33 14.57 -11.66
N TRP A 92 3.86 13.64 -12.46
CA TRP A 92 4.35 12.36 -11.98
C TRP A 92 5.46 12.55 -10.94
N ARG A 93 6.45 13.40 -11.23
CA ARG A 93 7.54 13.70 -10.29
C ARG A 93 7.04 14.29 -8.97
N GLU A 94 6.15 15.28 -9.02
CA GLU A 94 5.58 15.90 -7.81
C GLU A 94 4.91 14.86 -6.90
N HIS A 95 4.10 13.97 -7.47
CA HIS A 95 3.42 12.93 -6.70
C HIS A 95 4.39 11.82 -6.24
N ALA A 96 5.34 11.43 -7.08
CA ALA A 96 6.32 10.39 -6.75
C ALA A 96 7.23 10.81 -5.60
N ASP A 97 7.69 12.06 -5.59
CA ASP A 97 8.53 12.62 -4.51
C ASP A 97 7.76 12.67 -3.16
N ARG A 98 6.43 12.69 -3.20
CA ARG A 98 5.54 12.64 -2.03
C ARG A 98 5.07 11.22 -1.68
N GLY A 99 5.52 10.20 -2.41
CA GLY A 99 5.09 8.81 -2.22
C GLY A 99 3.66 8.52 -2.68
N GLU A 100 3.01 9.42 -3.43
CA GLU A 100 1.61 9.31 -3.88
C GLU A 100 1.48 8.49 -5.19
N ILE A 101 2.21 7.38 -5.28
CA ILE A 101 2.37 6.56 -6.50
C ILE A 101 1.05 6.02 -7.06
N PRO A 102 0.12 5.41 -6.28
CA PRO A 102 -1.09 4.79 -6.80
C PRO A 102 -1.97 5.72 -7.63
N GLY A 103 -2.22 6.93 -7.11
CA GLY A 103 -3.08 7.91 -7.78
C GLY A 103 -2.42 8.49 -9.04
N ALA A 104 -1.12 8.74 -8.98
CA ALA A 104 -0.36 9.27 -10.10
C ALA A 104 -0.29 8.25 -11.25
N LEU A 105 0.00 6.98 -10.93
CA LEU A 105 0.03 5.90 -11.93
C LEU A 105 -1.32 5.83 -12.65
N TRP A 106 -2.43 5.77 -11.91
CA TRP A 106 -3.75 5.72 -12.55
C TRP A 106 -4.05 6.95 -13.43
N GLY A 107 -3.65 8.14 -12.97
CA GLY A 107 -3.78 9.38 -13.73
C GLY A 107 -3.04 9.35 -15.07
N VAL A 108 -1.80 8.84 -15.07
CA VAL A 108 -0.97 8.64 -16.27
C VAL A 108 -1.63 7.68 -17.25
N MET A 109 -2.11 6.53 -16.77
CA MET A 109 -2.74 5.51 -17.61
C MET A 109 -3.97 6.08 -18.32
N CYS A 110 -4.82 6.81 -17.60
CA CYS A 110 -6.04 7.40 -18.16
C CYS A 110 -5.79 8.59 -19.11
N ASN A 111 -4.64 9.26 -19.02
CA ASN A 111 -4.36 10.44 -19.83
C ASN A 111 -4.22 10.06 -21.32
N PRO A 112 -4.95 10.70 -22.25
CA PRO A 112 -4.95 10.32 -23.66
C PRO A 112 -3.80 10.91 -24.49
N THR A 113 -3.05 11.88 -23.96
CA THR A 113 -1.93 12.55 -24.64
C THR A 113 -0.58 11.92 -24.30
N VAL A 114 -0.54 11.00 -23.33
CA VAL A 114 0.67 10.30 -22.92
C VAL A 114 1.15 9.32 -23.99
N SER A 115 2.41 9.45 -24.40
CA SER A 115 3.05 8.53 -25.33
C SER A 115 3.39 7.18 -24.72
N GLU A 116 3.57 6.17 -25.57
CA GLU A 116 4.06 4.85 -25.15
C GLU A 116 5.47 4.89 -24.52
N ASN A 117 6.32 5.84 -24.94
CA ASN A 117 7.63 6.02 -24.32
C ASN A 117 7.50 6.52 -22.88
N MET A 118 6.59 7.45 -22.63
CA MET A 118 6.33 7.96 -21.30
C MET A 118 5.68 6.90 -20.40
N LEU A 119 4.73 6.10 -20.93
CA LEU A 119 4.19 4.95 -20.20
C LEU A 119 5.27 3.97 -19.76
N ARG A 120 6.14 3.56 -20.69
CA ARG A 120 7.24 2.64 -20.39
C ARG A 120 8.19 3.20 -19.33
N ARG A 121 8.51 4.49 -19.40
CA ARG A 121 9.36 5.16 -18.40
C ARG A 121 8.74 5.11 -17.00
N ILE A 122 7.49 5.54 -16.87
CA ILE A 122 6.78 5.57 -15.58
C ILE A 122 6.58 4.17 -15.04
N TYR A 123 6.23 3.21 -15.90
CA TYR A 123 6.17 1.80 -15.53
C TYR A 123 7.51 1.29 -14.99
N GLY A 124 8.63 1.63 -15.65
CA GLY A 124 9.97 1.29 -15.18
C GLY A 124 10.26 1.78 -13.76
N GLU A 125 9.85 3.01 -13.43
CA GLU A 125 10.01 3.53 -12.06
C GLU A 125 9.15 2.75 -11.05
N VAL A 126 7.88 2.47 -11.36
CA VAL A 126 6.99 1.67 -10.49
C VAL A 126 7.52 0.25 -10.30
N HIS A 127 8.03 -0.37 -11.36
CA HIS A 127 8.61 -1.70 -11.33
C HIS A 127 9.83 -1.74 -10.39
N MET A 128 10.76 -0.80 -10.54
CA MET A 128 11.93 -0.72 -9.67
C MET A 128 11.57 -0.38 -8.22
N LEU A 129 10.59 0.49 -7.99
CA LEU A 129 10.06 0.78 -6.66
C LEU A 129 9.55 -0.49 -5.97
N SER A 130 8.82 -1.34 -6.70
CA SER A 130 8.31 -2.61 -6.17
C SER A 130 9.45 -3.56 -5.75
N HIS A 131 10.52 -3.63 -6.55
CA HIS A 131 11.72 -4.40 -6.19
C HIS A 131 12.43 -3.86 -4.94
N LEU A 132 12.60 -2.54 -4.85
CA LEU A 132 13.26 -1.89 -3.72
C LEU A 132 12.46 -2.05 -2.42
N LEU A 133 11.14 -1.84 -2.48
CA LEU A 133 10.26 -2.04 -1.32
C LEU A 133 10.25 -3.50 -0.88
N GLY A 134 10.22 -4.45 -1.81
CA GLY A 134 10.35 -5.88 -1.49
C GLY A 134 11.66 -6.22 -0.77
N ALA A 135 12.77 -5.64 -1.20
CA ALA A 135 14.07 -5.84 -0.55
C ALA A 135 14.16 -5.17 0.84
N ALA A 136 13.64 -3.94 0.97
CA ALA A 136 13.67 -3.16 2.22
C ALA A 136 12.74 -3.74 3.30
N GLN A 137 11.56 -4.23 2.93
CA GLN A 137 10.56 -4.77 3.85
C GLN A 137 11.10 -5.88 4.76
N GLY A 138 12.01 -6.72 4.24
CA GLY A 138 12.64 -7.76 5.04
C GLY A 138 13.58 -7.21 6.13
N ALA A 139 14.31 -6.14 5.83
CA ALA A 139 15.19 -5.49 6.80
C ALA A 139 14.39 -4.75 7.87
N ASP A 140 13.34 -4.03 7.46
CA ASP A 140 12.47 -3.28 8.35
C ASP A 140 11.70 -4.20 9.31
N LEU A 141 11.18 -5.33 8.81
CA LEU A 141 10.48 -6.31 9.64
C LEU A 141 11.40 -6.94 10.70
N ARG A 142 12.66 -7.23 10.35
CA ARG A 142 13.66 -7.71 11.32
C ARG A 142 13.96 -6.64 12.38
N ARG A 143 14.11 -5.38 11.96
CA ARG A 143 14.38 -4.28 12.89
C ARG A 143 13.20 -4.03 13.82
N LEU A 144 11.97 -4.10 13.31
CA LEU A 144 10.75 -3.96 14.09
C LEU A 144 10.66 -5.03 15.18
N ARG A 145 10.84 -6.30 14.82
CA ARG A 145 10.82 -7.42 15.79
C ARG A 145 11.87 -7.26 16.89
N ALA A 146 13.09 -6.88 16.52
CA ALA A 146 14.16 -6.65 17.50
C ALA A 146 13.81 -5.52 18.49
N LEU A 147 13.18 -4.44 18.01
CA LEU A 147 12.73 -3.34 18.87
C LEU A 147 11.54 -3.75 19.75
N GLU A 148 10.62 -4.56 19.25
CA GLU A 148 9.52 -5.12 20.04
C GLU A 148 10.03 -6.03 21.17
N GLU A 149 11.00 -6.89 20.88
CA GLU A 149 11.66 -7.75 21.88
C GLU A 149 12.41 -6.93 22.95
N GLU A 150 13.19 -5.94 22.53
CA GLU A 150 13.90 -5.03 23.43
C GLU A 150 12.92 -4.23 24.31
N SER A 151 11.85 -3.73 23.72
CA SER A 151 10.79 -3.02 24.45
C SER A 151 10.14 -3.89 25.50
N ALA A 152 9.81 -5.15 25.17
CA ALA A 152 9.25 -6.10 26.12
C ALA A 152 10.23 -6.42 27.26
N ALA A 153 11.51 -6.61 26.95
CA ALA A 153 12.56 -6.87 27.96
C ALA A 153 12.74 -5.69 28.92
N LEU A 154 12.81 -4.46 28.40
CA LEU A 154 12.91 -3.25 29.20
C LEU A 154 11.66 -3.04 30.06
N ALA A 155 10.47 -3.31 29.53
CA ALA A 155 9.22 -3.23 30.29
C ALA A 155 9.20 -4.21 31.47
N ALA A 156 9.67 -5.45 31.26
CA ALA A 156 9.79 -6.46 32.31
C ALA A 156 10.80 -6.05 33.39
N ALA A 157 12.00 -5.60 33.00
CA ALA A 157 13.03 -5.15 33.94
C ALA A 157 12.57 -3.92 34.76
N LEU A 158 11.83 -3.01 34.14
CA LEU A 158 11.24 -1.86 34.84
C LEU A 158 10.17 -2.30 35.84
N ALA A 159 9.31 -3.26 35.48
CA ALA A 159 8.30 -3.80 36.37
C ALA A 159 8.94 -4.50 37.58
N GLU A 160 9.98 -5.30 37.36
CA GLU A 160 10.74 -5.96 38.42
C GLU A 160 11.37 -4.94 39.37
N ARG A 161 12.10 -3.93 38.83
CA ARG A 161 12.69 -2.86 39.64
C ARG A 161 11.65 -2.08 40.45
N LYS A 162 10.48 -1.81 39.89
CA LYS A 162 9.38 -1.15 40.62
C LYS A 162 8.88 -2.02 41.77
N THR A 163 8.75 -3.32 41.57
CA THR A 163 8.35 -4.28 42.61
C THR A 163 9.38 -4.33 43.73
N LEU A 164 10.67 -4.50 43.40
CA LEU A 164 11.75 -4.50 44.38
C LEU A 164 11.80 -3.18 45.17
N ARG A 165 11.66 -2.03 44.49
CA ARG A 165 11.60 -0.71 45.14
C ARG A 165 10.45 -0.62 46.15
N ARG A 166 9.25 -1.09 45.79
CA ARG A 166 8.07 -1.11 46.67
C ARG A 166 8.31 -1.99 47.89
N GLN A 167 8.87 -3.19 47.71
CA GLN A 167 9.20 -4.09 48.81
C GLN A 167 10.22 -3.50 49.76
N SER A 168 11.29 -2.89 49.24
CA SER A 168 12.32 -2.23 50.06
C SER A 168 11.76 -1.05 50.87
N ILE A 169 10.85 -0.25 50.28
CA ILE A 169 10.18 0.85 50.98
C ILE A 169 9.30 0.29 52.11
N ALA A 170 8.49 -0.74 51.84
CA ALA A 170 7.63 -1.36 52.85
C ALA A 170 8.45 -1.93 54.03
N ALA A 171 9.54 -2.66 53.73
CA ALA A 171 10.42 -3.22 54.75
C ALA A 171 11.19 -2.15 55.54
N TRP A 172 11.47 -0.98 54.96
CA TRP A 172 12.04 0.15 55.69
C TRP A 172 11.00 0.79 56.63
N GLN A 173 9.76 0.99 56.14
CA GLN A 173 8.66 1.56 56.94
C GLN A 173 8.34 0.68 58.16
N GLU A 174 8.26 -0.64 57.97
CA GLU A 174 8.00 -1.59 59.06
C GLU A 174 9.11 -1.56 60.13
N ARG A 175 10.37 -1.53 59.70
CA ARG A 175 11.51 -1.41 60.63
C ARG A 175 11.50 -0.09 61.40
N HIS A 176 11.20 1.02 60.74
CA HIS A 176 11.12 2.33 61.39
C HIS A 176 9.99 2.36 62.42
N PHE A 177 8.81 1.87 62.06
CA PHE A 177 7.65 1.83 62.95
C PHE A 177 7.91 1.01 64.23
N ASN A 178 8.65 -0.10 64.11
CA ASN A 178 9.01 -0.93 65.27
C ASN A 178 10.09 -0.31 66.17
N LEU A 179 10.88 0.64 65.69
CA LEU A 179 11.91 1.34 66.48
C LEU A 179 11.35 2.55 67.24
N GLU A 180 10.21 3.09 66.81
CA GLU A 180 9.54 4.23 67.45
C GLU A 180 8.53 3.81 68.55
N ARG A 181 8.49 2.52 68.90
CA ARG A 181 7.53 1.93 69.84
C ARG A 181 8.22 1.40 71.09
#